data_AF-A0A7S4A2Q4-F1
#
_entry.id   AF-A0A7S4A2Q4-F1
#
_cell.length_a   1.000
_cell.length_b   1.000
_cell.length_c   1.000
_cell.angle_alpha   90.00
_cell.angle_beta   90.00
_cell.angle_gamma   90.00
#
_symmetry.space_group_name_H-M   'P 1'
#
loop_
_entity.id
_entity.type
_entity.pdbx_description
1 polymer ?
#
loop_
_entity_poly.entity_id
_entity_poly.type
_entity_poly.pdbx_seq_one_letter_code
_entity_poly.pdbx_strand_id
1 'polypeptide(L)'
;FDKTGTLTTDRLVPAGVVGPAGGALRPFAEAPPEAAVVVAACHALVGADDDDTLVGDPIELTAVRALGWTYDPKAETARGPRTAARIRRRFHFSSALQRMSVVADVDGVATALVKGSPEAVGALLRQAPAWFEPAYVGLAERGLRVLALASRRCDGDVERRDDVERDLELCGLAAFECKTRADSRVVVTALAQSAHRVAMVTGDAPLTALHVARECNIADGRPALVLEACGGGARWASRGR
;
A
#
# COMPACT_ATOMS: atom_id res chain seq x y z
N PHE A 1 -11.51 15.45 13.94
CA PHE A 1 -11.84 14.11 13.45
C PHE A 1 -10.57 13.31 13.25
N ASP A 2 -10.56 12.04 13.65
CA ASP A 2 -9.63 11.08 13.06
C ASP A 2 -10.05 10.79 11.60
N LYS A 3 -9.15 10.30 10.77
CA LYS A 3 -9.42 9.99 9.36
C LYS A 3 -9.87 8.54 9.20
N THR A 4 -9.01 7.58 9.55
CA THR A 4 -9.20 6.16 9.24
C THR A 4 -10.34 5.59 10.09
N GLY A 5 -11.34 4.99 9.44
CA GLY A 5 -12.50 4.44 10.14
C GLY A 5 -13.48 5.48 10.69
N THR A 6 -13.16 6.78 10.66
CA THR A 6 -14.06 7.87 11.10
C THR A 6 -14.62 8.64 9.90
N LEU A 7 -13.74 9.28 9.11
CA LEU A 7 -14.14 10.01 7.89
C LEU A 7 -14.10 9.12 6.64
N THR A 8 -13.21 8.12 6.64
CA THR A 8 -13.16 7.11 5.59
C THR A 8 -13.79 5.82 6.07
N THR A 9 -14.33 5.06 5.11
CA THR A 9 -14.64 3.66 5.34
C THR A 9 -13.35 2.88 5.61
N ASP A 10 -13.48 1.74 6.27
CA ASP A 10 -12.44 0.72 6.43
C ASP A 10 -12.21 -0.09 5.14
N ARG A 11 -13.03 0.15 4.12
CA ARG A 11 -12.98 -0.55 2.83
C ARG A 11 -12.06 0.18 1.87
N LEU A 12 -10.95 -0.48 1.55
CA LEU A 12 -10.05 -0.06 0.48
C LEU A 12 -10.38 -0.85 -0.79
N VAL A 13 -10.66 -0.12 -1.87
CA VAL A 13 -11.04 -0.71 -3.16
C VAL A 13 -9.81 -0.77 -4.07
N PRO A 14 -9.44 -1.93 -4.62
CA PRO A 14 -8.31 -2.04 -5.55
C PRO A 14 -8.54 -1.14 -6.79
N ALA A 15 -7.69 -0.13 -6.95
CA ALA A 15 -7.77 0.82 -8.07
C ALA A 15 -6.95 0.34 -9.27
N GLY A 16 -5.76 -0.19 -9.02
CA GLY A 16 -4.92 -0.79 -10.05
C GLY A 16 -3.47 -0.96 -9.63
N VAL A 17 -2.65 -1.39 -10.60
CA VAL A 17 -1.21 -1.63 -10.46
C VAL A 17 -0.45 -0.87 -11.55
N VAL A 18 0.64 -0.21 -11.16
CA VAL A 18 1.67 0.30 -12.07
C VAL A 18 2.81 -0.72 -12.10
N GLY A 19 3.24 -1.13 -13.30
CA GLY A 19 4.28 -2.15 -13.47
C GLY A 19 5.70 -1.66 -13.17
N PRO A 20 6.71 -2.55 -13.26
CA PRO A 20 8.11 -2.25 -12.94
C PRO A 20 8.78 -1.31 -13.96
N ALA A 21 8.22 -1.18 -15.16
CA ALA A 21 8.64 -0.20 -16.15
C ALA A 21 7.94 1.16 -16.01
N GLY A 22 7.09 1.34 -14.99
CA GLY A 22 6.23 2.50 -14.83
C GLY A 22 5.03 2.48 -15.78
N GLY A 23 4.52 3.68 -16.08
CA GLY A 23 3.41 3.89 -17.02
C GLY A 23 2.04 4.03 -16.34
N ALA A 24 0.99 3.74 -17.10
CA ALA A 24 -0.39 3.91 -16.64
C ALA A 24 -0.80 2.88 -15.58
N LEU A 25 -1.73 3.28 -14.73
CA LEU A 25 -2.41 2.40 -13.78
C LEU A 25 -3.29 1.40 -14.54
N ARG A 26 -3.10 0.10 -14.30
CA ARG A 26 -3.87 -0.99 -14.93
C ARG A 26 -4.71 -1.74 -13.91
N PRO A 27 -5.80 -2.40 -14.30
CA PRO A 27 -6.56 -3.26 -13.38
C PRO A 27 -5.67 -4.33 -12.73
N PHE A 28 -5.99 -4.74 -11.49
CA PHE A 28 -5.23 -5.78 -10.78
C PHE A 28 -5.18 -7.11 -11.55
N ALA A 29 -6.24 -7.48 -12.27
CA ALA A 29 -6.27 -8.67 -13.12
C ALA A 29 -5.22 -8.64 -14.26
N GLU A 30 -4.71 -7.46 -14.62
CA GLU A 30 -3.67 -7.25 -15.63
C GLU A 30 -2.31 -6.90 -15.01
N ALA A 31 -2.15 -7.12 -13.69
CA ALA A 31 -0.89 -6.86 -13.01
C ALA A 31 0.24 -7.70 -13.62
N PRO A 32 1.43 -7.11 -13.85
CA PRO A 32 2.61 -7.86 -14.26
C PRO A 32 2.92 -9.00 -13.28
N PRO A 33 3.47 -10.14 -13.74
CA PRO A 33 3.73 -11.30 -12.88
C PRO A 33 4.54 -10.98 -11.62
N GLU A 34 5.53 -10.09 -11.73
CA GLU A 34 6.42 -9.67 -10.65
C GLU A 34 5.66 -8.88 -9.57
N ALA A 35 4.69 -8.05 -9.97
CA ALA A 35 3.84 -7.32 -9.03
C ALA A 35 2.76 -8.24 -8.43
N ALA A 36 2.16 -9.08 -9.27
CA ALA A 36 1.10 -10.01 -8.89
C ALA A 36 1.58 -10.98 -7.80
N VAL A 37 2.78 -11.55 -7.95
CA VAL A 37 3.32 -12.50 -6.96
C VAL A 37 3.57 -11.82 -5.61
N VAL A 38 4.06 -10.58 -5.58
CA VAL A 38 4.27 -9.84 -4.32
C VAL A 38 2.92 -9.59 -3.62
N VAL A 39 1.91 -9.11 -4.36
CA VAL A 39 0.58 -8.87 -3.78
C VAL A 39 -0.07 -10.17 -3.31
N ALA A 40 0.07 -11.25 -4.08
CA ALA A 40 -0.58 -12.51 -3.81
C ALA A 40 0.07 -13.34 -2.69
N ALA A 41 1.37 -13.22 -2.45
CA ALA A 41 2.08 -14.05 -1.47
C ALA A 41 2.64 -13.26 -0.27
N CYS A 42 2.90 -11.96 -0.41
CA CYS A 42 3.35 -11.13 0.70
C CYS A 42 2.13 -10.65 1.49
N HIS A 43 1.49 -11.52 2.29
CA HIS A 43 0.32 -11.16 3.10
C HIS A 43 0.27 -11.95 4.41
N ALA A 44 -0.63 -11.57 5.32
CA ALA A 44 -0.85 -12.23 6.61
C ALA A 44 -2.21 -12.95 6.71
N LEU A 45 -2.89 -13.17 5.58
CA LEU A 45 -4.14 -13.94 5.52
C LEU A 45 -4.02 -15.36 6.09
N VAL A 46 -5.06 -15.79 6.79
CA VAL A 46 -5.22 -17.11 7.40
C VAL A 46 -6.54 -17.75 6.95
N GLY A 47 -6.64 -19.08 7.01
CA GLY A 47 -7.91 -19.77 6.78
C GLY A 47 -8.75 -19.79 8.05
N ALA A 48 -10.07 -19.62 7.91
CA ALA A 48 -11.04 -19.99 8.94
C ALA A 48 -11.28 -21.50 8.90
N ASP A 49 -11.51 -22.11 10.06
CA ASP A 49 -11.60 -23.56 10.23
C ASP A 49 -12.75 -24.22 9.45
N ASP A 50 -13.80 -23.46 9.11
CA ASP A 50 -15.08 -24.06 8.71
C ASP A 50 -15.47 -23.90 7.22
N ASP A 51 -14.77 -23.14 6.36
CA ASP A 51 -15.31 -22.89 4.99
C ASP A 51 -14.31 -22.39 3.91
N ASP A 52 -13.03 -22.81 3.93
CA ASP A 52 -11.97 -22.29 3.01
C ASP A 52 -11.93 -20.74 2.94
N THR A 53 -12.48 -20.10 3.96
CA THR A 53 -12.72 -18.66 3.98
C THR A 53 -11.46 -17.99 4.50
N LEU A 54 -10.87 -17.13 3.68
CA LEU A 54 -9.72 -16.34 4.08
C LEU A 54 -10.16 -15.20 5.01
N VAL A 55 -9.45 -15.08 6.13
CA VAL A 55 -9.59 -14.02 7.13
C VAL A 55 -8.28 -13.27 7.24
N GLY A 56 -8.35 -11.96 7.42
CA GLY A 56 -7.18 -11.10 7.58
C GLY A 56 -7.48 -9.66 7.23
N ASP A 57 -6.43 -8.90 6.89
CA ASP A 57 -6.56 -7.50 6.51
C ASP A 57 -7.46 -7.38 5.25
N PRO A 58 -8.52 -6.54 5.29
CA PRO A 58 -9.43 -6.34 4.17
C PRO A 58 -8.74 -5.93 2.86
N ILE A 59 -7.63 -5.17 2.93
CA ILE A 59 -6.83 -4.75 1.78
C ILE A 59 -6.19 -5.96 1.11
N GLU A 60 -5.64 -6.87 1.91
CA GLU A 60 -4.98 -8.07 1.41
C GLU A 60 -6.01 -9.00 0.77
N LEU A 61 -7.16 -9.18 1.42
CA LEU A 61 -8.27 -9.98 0.88
C LEU A 61 -8.77 -9.43 -0.46
N THR A 62 -9.02 -8.12 -0.55
CA THR A 62 -9.51 -7.52 -1.79
C THR A 62 -8.44 -7.51 -2.88
N ALA A 63 -7.16 -7.29 -2.54
CA ALA A 63 -6.07 -7.31 -3.50
C ALA A 63 -5.87 -8.70 -4.12
N VAL A 64 -5.79 -9.76 -3.30
CA VAL A 64 -5.64 -11.15 -3.79
C VAL A 64 -6.81 -11.53 -4.69
N ARG A 65 -8.05 -11.22 -4.28
CA ARG A 65 -9.25 -11.46 -5.09
C ARG A 65 -9.24 -10.69 -6.40
N ALA A 66 -8.83 -9.42 -6.39
CA ALA A 66 -8.79 -8.57 -7.58
C ALA A 66 -7.72 -8.98 -8.58
N LEU A 67 -6.65 -9.66 -8.14
CA LEU A 67 -5.68 -10.30 -9.04
C LEU A 67 -6.26 -11.53 -9.75
N GLY A 68 -7.34 -12.12 -9.23
CA GLY A 68 -7.81 -13.44 -9.65
C GLY A 68 -6.91 -14.60 -9.20
N TRP A 69 -6.11 -14.39 -8.14
CA TRP A 69 -5.29 -15.44 -7.54
C TRP A 69 -6.05 -16.13 -6.41
N THR A 70 -5.66 -17.38 -6.13
CA THR A 70 -6.14 -18.12 -4.96
C THR A 70 -5.02 -18.30 -3.95
N TYR A 71 -5.36 -18.42 -2.68
CA TYR A 71 -4.41 -18.70 -1.61
C TYR A 71 -4.91 -19.88 -0.79
N ASP A 72 -4.09 -20.93 -0.70
CA ASP A 72 -4.32 -22.09 0.15
C ASP A 72 -3.59 -21.88 1.49
N PRO A 73 -4.32 -21.66 2.59
CA PRO A 73 -3.72 -21.40 3.90
C PRO A 73 -3.07 -22.65 4.52
N LYS A 74 -3.49 -23.87 4.14
CA LYS A 74 -2.91 -25.12 4.65
C LYS A 74 -1.57 -25.41 3.98
N ALA A 75 -1.48 -25.17 2.67
CA ALA A 75 -0.24 -25.30 1.92
C ALA A 75 0.64 -24.02 1.94
N GLU A 76 0.16 -22.95 2.58
CA GLU A 76 0.75 -21.61 2.54
C GLU A 76 1.11 -21.15 1.12
N THR A 77 0.29 -21.50 0.13
CA THR A 77 0.63 -21.34 -1.29
C THR A 77 -0.36 -20.43 -2.00
N ALA A 78 0.14 -19.33 -2.57
CA ALA A 78 -0.59 -18.49 -3.50
C ALA A 78 -0.43 -19.02 -4.93
N ARG A 79 -1.52 -19.09 -5.69
CA ARG A 79 -1.54 -19.61 -7.06
C ARG A 79 -2.21 -18.63 -8.01
N GLY A 80 -1.48 -18.27 -9.07
CA GLY A 80 -1.97 -17.54 -10.22
C GLY A 80 -2.01 -18.42 -11.48
N PRO A 81 -2.29 -17.83 -12.66
CA PRO A 81 -2.43 -18.59 -13.91
C PRO A 81 -1.17 -19.36 -14.35
N ARG A 82 0.02 -18.85 -14.04
CA ARG A 82 1.31 -19.40 -14.50
C ARG A 82 2.39 -19.49 -13.42
N THR A 83 2.10 -19.01 -12.21
CA THR A 83 3.09 -18.85 -11.13
C THR A 83 2.47 -19.32 -9.83
N ALA A 84 3.26 -20.02 -9.02
CA ALA A 84 2.90 -20.38 -7.66
C ALA A 84 3.98 -19.92 -6.69
N ALA A 85 3.55 -19.43 -5.53
CA ALA A 85 4.43 -18.94 -4.48
C ALA A 85 4.06 -19.60 -3.15
N ARG A 86 4.93 -20.47 -2.65
CA ARG A 86 4.78 -21.10 -1.33
C ARG A 86 5.52 -20.27 -0.29
N ILE A 87 4.79 -19.68 0.64
CA ILE A 87 5.35 -18.88 1.72
C ILE A 87 6.12 -19.81 2.65
N ARG A 88 7.35 -19.43 3.01
CA ARG A 88 8.20 -20.14 3.98
C ARG A 88 8.27 -19.40 5.31
N ARG A 89 8.31 -18.07 5.25
CA ARG A 89 8.44 -17.22 6.43
C ARG A 89 7.76 -15.88 6.19
N ARG A 90 7.10 -15.37 7.23
CA ARG A 90 6.51 -14.03 7.25
C ARG A 90 7.22 -13.15 8.25
N PHE A 91 7.50 -11.94 7.83
CA PHE A 91 7.90 -10.83 8.67
C PHE A 91 6.76 -9.82 8.66
N HIS A 92 5.89 -9.93 9.66
CA HIS A 92 4.63 -9.18 9.75
C HIS A 92 4.80 -7.67 9.61
N PHE A 93 3.71 -6.98 9.26
CA PHE A 93 3.70 -5.54 9.17
C PHE A 93 4.16 -4.89 10.48
N SER A 94 5.09 -3.95 10.39
CA SER A 94 5.50 -3.09 11.50
C SER A 94 5.15 -1.66 11.18
N SER A 95 4.40 -0.99 12.06
CA SER A 95 4.03 0.42 11.89
C SER A 95 5.25 1.35 11.90
N ALA A 96 6.27 1.02 12.70
CA ALA A 96 7.53 1.76 12.74
C ALA A 96 8.33 1.63 11.44
N LEU A 97 8.23 0.47 10.76
CA LEU A 97 8.92 0.20 9.49
C LEU A 97 8.06 0.51 8.25
N GLN A 98 6.74 0.66 8.44
CA GLN A 98 5.72 0.87 7.41
C GLN A 98 5.71 -0.16 6.29
N ARG A 99 6.09 -1.41 6.58
CA ARG A 99 6.21 -2.49 5.59
C ARG A 99 6.13 -3.88 6.20
N MET A 100 5.90 -4.86 5.34
CA MET A 100 6.02 -6.28 5.64
C MET A 100 6.81 -6.99 4.55
N SER A 101 7.37 -8.14 4.89
CA SER A 101 8.14 -8.97 3.96
C SER A 101 7.85 -10.45 4.18
N VAL A 102 8.03 -11.25 3.15
CA VAL A 102 7.96 -12.71 3.21
C VAL A 102 9.13 -13.32 2.44
N VAL A 103 9.57 -14.49 2.88
CA VAL A 103 10.41 -15.37 2.07
C VAL A 103 9.48 -16.44 1.50
N ALA A 104 9.42 -16.51 0.18
CA ALA A 104 8.58 -17.47 -0.53
C ALA A 104 9.41 -18.25 -1.56
N ASP A 105 8.99 -19.47 -1.83
CA ASP A 105 9.44 -20.29 -2.94
C ASP A 105 8.57 -19.97 -4.15
N VAL A 106 9.09 -19.17 -5.07
CA VAL A 106 8.40 -18.74 -6.30
C VAL A 106 8.93 -19.59 -7.44
N ASP A 107 8.10 -20.50 -7.94
CA ASP A 107 8.45 -21.44 -9.03
C ASP A 107 9.78 -22.18 -8.81
N GLY A 108 10.07 -22.58 -7.56
CA GLY A 108 11.31 -23.30 -7.19
C GLY A 108 12.46 -22.40 -6.72
N VAL A 109 12.28 -21.07 -6.77
CA VAL A 109 13.32 -20.09 -6.44
C VAL A 109 12.97 -19.35 -5.15
N ALA A 110 13.85 -19.45 -4.15
CA ALA A 110 13.72 -18.68 -2.91
C ALA A 110 13.78 -17.18 -3.23
N THR A 111 12.72 -16.45 -2.86
CA THR A 111 12.51 -15.05 -3.22
C THR A 111 11.97 -14.28 -2.02
N ALA A 112 12.63 -13.18 -1.68
CA ALA A 112 12.11 -12.16 -0.78
C ALA A 112 11.05 -11.35 -1.52
N LEU A 113 9.86 -11.22 -0.94
CA LEU A 113 8.78 -10.36 -1.45
C LEU A 113 8.45 -9.33 -0.37
N VAL A 114 8.41 -8.05 -0.74
CA VAL A 114 8.25 -6.94 0.19
C VAL A 114 7.16 -6.00 -0.32
N LYS A 115 6.28 -5.58 0.58
CA LYS A 115 5.31 -4.51 0.32
C LYS A 115 5.23 -3.53 1.49
N GLY A 116 5.05 -2.25 1.19
CA GLY A 116 4.99 -1.20 2.21
C GLY A 116 4.76 0.19 1.62
N SER A 117 4.93 1.23 2.44
CA SER A 117 4.89 2.60 1.95
C SER A 117 5.98 2.83 0.87
N PRO A 118 5.71 3.66 -0.14
CA PRO A 118 6.69 3.95 -1.19
C PRO A 118 8.03 4.47 -0.65
N GLU A 119 8.00 5.26 0.41
CA GLU A 119 9.18 5.82 1.07
C GLU A 119 9.99 4.73 1.79
N ALA A 120 9.32 3.85 2.54
CA ALA A 120 9.98 2.79 3.29
C ALA A 120 10.58 1.72 2.37
N VAL A 121 9.86 1.33 1.31
CA VAL A 121 10.38 0.37 0.32
C VAL A 121 11.44 1.03 -0.56
N GLY A 122 11.25 2.30 -0.93
CA GLY A 122 12.20 3.08 -1.74
C GLY A 122 13.60 3.12 -1.14
N ALA A 123 13.71 3.23 0.19
CA ALA A 123 14.98 3.20 0.91
C ALA A 123 15.72 1.84 0.86
N LEU A 124 15.02 0.76 0.48
CA LEU A 124 15.55 -0.60 0.43
C LEU A 124 15.81 -1.09 -1.00
N LEU A 125 15.41 -0.30 -2.00
CA LEU A 125 15.66 -0.61 -3.40
C LEU A 125 17.15 -0.50 -3.69
N ARG A 126 17.70 -1.45 -4.44
CA ARG A 126 19.07 -1.36 -4.97
C ARG A 126 19.23 -0.10 -5.83
N GLN A 127 18.22 0.20 -6.63
CA GLN A 127 18.14 1.41 -7.43
C GLN A 127 16.67 1.76 -7.69
N ALA A 128 16.24 2.93 -7.21
CA ALA A 128 14.90 3.44 -7.51
C ALA A 128 14.88 4.01 -8.95
N PRO A 129 13.93 3.61 -9.81
CA PRO A 129 13.84 4.17 -11.15
C PRO A 129 13.29 5.61 -11.09
N ALA A 130 13.70 6.45 -12.05
CA ALA A 130 13.37 7.89 -12.05
C ALA A 130 11.85 8.19 -12.06
N TRP A 131 11.04 7.25 -12.56
CA TRP A 131 9.58 7.39 -12.60
C TRP A 131 8.90 7.07 -11.25
N PHE A 132 9.59 6.37 -10.33
CA PHE A 132 8.99 5.82 -9.11
C PHE A 132 8.36 6.89 -8.22
N GLU A 133 9.15 7.91 -7.87
CA GLU A 133 8.69 8.98 -6.99
C GLU A 133 7.58 9.83 -7.60
N PRO A 134 7.73 10.36 -8.83
CA PRO A 134 6.65 11.08 -9.51
C PRO A 134 5.36 10.26 -9.60
N ALA A 135 5.46 8.95 -9.84
CA ALA A 135 4.29 8.08 -9.98
C ALA A 135 3.53 7.91 -8.66
N TYR A 136 4.19 7.57 -7.54
CA TYR A 136 3.46 7.39 -6.29
C TYR A 136 2.94 8.72 -5.73
N VAL A 137 3.66 9.83 -5.94
CA VAL A 137 3.19 11.17 -5.57
C VAL A 137 1.92 11.52 -6.35
N GLY A 138 1.92 11.36 -7.67
CA GLY A 138 0.74 11.65 -8.49
C GLY A 138 -0.47 10.77 -8.17
N LEU A 139 -0.25 9.50 -7.80
CA LEU A 139 -1.32 8.61 -7.32
C LEU A 139 -1.85 9.06 -5.94
N ALA A 140 -0.97 9.47 -5.02
CA ALA A 140 -1.36 9.95 -3.71
C ALA A 140 -2.12 11.29 -3.77
N GLU A 141 -1.75 12.20 -4.67
CA GLU A 141 -2.49 13.45 -4.93
C GLU A 141 -3.91 13.19 -5.44
N ARG A 142 -4.10 12.11 -6.18
CA ARG A 142 -5.43 11.60 -6.59
C ARG A 142 -6.20 10.92 -5.46
N GLY A 143 -5.67 10.87 -4.24
CA GLY A 143 -6.33 10.27 -3.07
C GLY A 143 -6.15 8.76 -2.93
N LEU A 144 -5.30 8.16 -3.78
CA LEU A 144 -5.06 6.73 -3.73
C LEU A 144 -4.04 6.43 -2.62
N ARG A 145 -4.33 5.38 -1.85
CA ARG A 145 -3.33 4.76 -0.98
C ARG A 145 -2.42 3.90 -1.84
N VAL A 146 -1.14 4.21 -1.86
CA VAL A 146 -0.14 3.52 -2.69
C VAL A 146 0.72 2.62 -1.83
N LEU A 147 0.94 1.38 -2.28
CA LEU A 147 1.93 0.45 -1.74
C LEU A 147 2.98 0.19 -2.80
N ALA A 148 4.26 0.32 -2.44
CA ALA A 148 5.34 -0.13 -3.30
C ALA A 148 5.55 -1.64 -3.12
N LEU A 149 5.81 -2.31 -4.24
CA LEU A 149 6.01 -3.74 -4.34
C LEU A 149 7.44 -3.99 -4.80
N ALA A 150 8.18 -4.82 -4.08
CA ALA A 150 9.55 -5.14 -4.44
C ALA A 150 9.86 -6.61 -4.16
N SER A 151 10.84 -7.14 -4.87
CA SER A 151 11.31 -8.50 -4.68
C SER A 151 12.82 -8.61 -4.85
N ARG A 152 13.38 -9.71 -4.38
CA ARG A 152 14.77 -10.06 -4.63
C ARG A 152 14.96 -11.56 -4.48
N ARG A 153 15.71 -12.18 -5.39
CA ARG A 153 16.11 -13.58 -5.26
C ARG A 153 17.05 -13.76 -4.07
N CYS A 154 16.85 -14.81 -3.30
CA CYS A 154 17.66 -15.13 -2.14
C CYS A 154 18.60 -16.30 -2.46
N ASP A 155 19.86 -16.16 -2.06
CA ASP A 155 20.82 -17.26 -2.07
C ASP A 155 20.71 -18.01 -0.74
N GLY A 156 20.09 -19.18 -0.76
CA GLY A 156 19.91 -20.02 0.43
C GLY A 156 18.77 -19.58 1.36
N ASP A 157 18.80 -20.08 2.60
CA ASP A 157 17.76 -19.79 3.59
C ASP A 157 18.04 -18.47 4.32
N VAL A 158 17.04 -17.61 4.39
CA VAL A 158 17.15 -16.27 4.97
C VAL A 158 16.33 -16.19 6.25
N GLU A 159 17.02 -16.02 7.38
CA GLU A 159 16.40 -16.10 8.70
C GLU A 159 15.99 -14.74 9.28
N ARG A 160 16.75 -13.67 8.99
CA ARG A 160 16.56 -12.34 9.59
C ARG A 160 15.90 -11.37 8.62
N ARG A 161 15.07 -10.47 9.15
CA ARG A 161 14.38 -9.44 8.37
C ARG A 161 15.37 -8.57 7.58
N ASP A 162 16.45 -8.09 8.22
CA ASP A 162 17.44 -7.24 7.59
C ASP A 162 18.15 -7.93 6.41
N ASP A 163 18.25 -9.26 6.48
CA ASP A 163 18.81 -10.02 5.38
C ASP A 163 17.85 -10.06 4.19
N VAL A 164 16.53 -10.09 4.41
CA VAL A 164 15.45 -10.07 3.40
C VAL A 164 15.25 -8.67 2.81
N GLU A 165 15.30 -7.63 3.64
CA GLU A 165 14.93 -6.25 3.32
C GLU A 165 16.16 -5.42 2.90
N ARG A 166 16.84 -5.81 1.82
CA ARG A 166 17.96 -5.05 1.23
C ARG A 166 18.11 -5.35 -0.25
N ASP A 167 18.75 -4.45 -1.01
CA ASP A 167 19.06 -4.61 -2.43
C ASP A 167 17.87 -5.05 -3.29
N LEU A 168 16.67 -4.54 -2.98
CA LEU A 168 15.43 -4.98 -3.60
C LEU A 168 15.29 -4.43 -5.04
N GLU A 169 14.62 -5.18 -5.89
CA GLU A 169 14.19 -4.75 -7.21
C GLU A 169 12.71 -4.34 -7.17
N LEU A 170 12.40 -3.19 -7.74
CA LEU A 170 11.03 -2.68 -7.77
C LEU A 170 10.19 -3.53 -8.75
N CYS A 171 9.09 -4.08 -8.24
CA CYS A 171 8.12 -4.84 -9.03
C CYS A 171 6.94 -3.98 -9.50
N GLY A 172 6.65 -2.87 -8.82
CA GLY A 172 5.59 -1.95 -9.19
C GLY A 172 4.98 -1.19 -8.02
N LEU A 173 3.83 -0.56 -8.27
CA LEU A 173 3.00 0.12 -7.27
C LEU A 173 1.59 -0.45 -7.29
N ALA A 174 1.04 -0.82 -6.15
CA ALA A 174 -0.38 -1.14 -5.99
C ALA A 174 -1.12 0.06 -5.42
N ALA A 175 -2.22 0.48 -6.05
CA ALA A 175 -3.01 1.62 -5.64
C ALA A 175 -4.43 1.21 -5.22
N PHE A 176 -4.92 1.82 -4.15
CA PHE A 176 -6.23 1.54 -3.56
C PHE A 176 -6.99 2.84 -3.33
N GLU A 177 -8.29 2.86 -3.64
CA GLU A 177 -9.16 3.99 -3.33
C GLU A 177 -9.56 3.97 -1.85
N CYS A 178 -9.32 5.10 -1.18
CA CYS A 178 -9.82 5.38 0.17
C CYS A 178 -11.21 6.02 0.05
N LYS A 179 -12.30 5.24 0.17
CA LYS A 179 -13.65 5.82 0.10
C LYS A 179 -13.99 6.57 1.38
N THR A 180 -14.35 7.86 1.26
CA THR A 180 -15.00 8.59 2.36
C THR A 180 -16.36 7.99 2.69
N ARG A 181 -16.81 8.14 3.94
CA ARG A 181 -18.19 7.77 4.27
C ARG A 181 -19.14 8.77 3.61
N ALA A 182 -20.25 8.28 3.09
CA ALA A 182 -21.21 9.09 2.33
C ALA A 182 -21.76 10.30 3.12
N ASP A 183 -21.84 10.18 4.44
CA ASP A 183 -22.32 11.20 5.37
C ASP A 183 -21.22 12.18 5.83
N SER A 184 -19.94 11.83 5.71
CA SER A 184 -18.83 12.61 6.28
C SER A 184 -18.81 14.05 5.76
N ARG A 185 -18.96 14.24 4.45
CA ARG A 185 -18.99 15.58 3.85
C ARG A 185 -20.18 16.39 4.36
N VAL A 186 -21.35 15.77 4.48
CA VAL A 186 -22.58 16.44 4.94
C VAL A 186 -22.42 16.89 6.39
N VAL A 187 -21.96 16.00 7.27
CA VAL A 187 -21.76 16.29 8.70
C VAL A 187 -20.70 17.38 8.90
N VAL A 188 -19.55 17.27 8.25
CA VAL A 188 -18.48 18.28 8.35
C VAL A 188 -18.97 19.64 7.85
N THR A 189 -19.73 19.67 6.75
CA THR A 189 -20.28 20.92 6.21
C THR A 189 -21.27 21.56 7.18
N ALA A 190 -22.16 20.77 7.80
CA ALA A 190 -23.11 21.27 8.80
C ALA A 190 -22.40 21.82 10.06
N LEU A 191 -21.34 21.16 10.51
CA LEU A 191 -20.50 21.65 11.62
C LEU A 191 -19.82 22.98 11.26
N ALA A 192 -19.25 23.09 10.06
CA ALA A 192 -18.64 24.34 9.59
C ALA A 192 -19.67 25.48 9.48
N GLN A 193 -20.87 25.17 8.97
CA GLN A 193 -21.98 26.13 8.84
C GLN A 193 -22.56 26.56 10.21
N SER A 194 -22.40 25.74 11.24
CA SER A 194 -22.78 26.10 12.62
C SER A 194 -21.67 26.82 13.40
N ALA A 195 -20.72 27.44 12.68
CA ALA A 195 -19.59 28.20 13.22
C ALA A 195 -18.56 27.37 14.03
N HIS A 196 -18.56 26.03 13.88
CA HIS A 196 -17.50 25.20 14.46
C HIS A 196 -16.28 25.14 13.54
N ARG A 197 -15.08 25.19 14.13
CA ARG A 197 -13.85 24.90 13.39
C ARG A 197 -13.60 23.40 13.37
N VAL A 198 -13.57 22.82 12.18
CA VAL A 198 -13.29 21.39 12.00
C VAL A 198 -11.83 21.18 11.61
N ALA A 199 -11.16 20.22 12.27
CA ALA A 199 -9.80 19.81 11.96
C ALA A 199 -9.71 18.27 11.85
N MET A 200 -8.76 17.80 11.04
CA MET A 200 -8.40 16.38 10.92
C MET A 200 -7.04 16.13 11.58
N VAL A 201 -6.92 15.03 12.33
CA VAL A 201 -5.65 14.53 12.88
C VAL A 201 -5.52 13.08 12.46
N THR A 202 -4.42 12.71 11.81
CA THR A 202 -4.22 11.34 11.30
C THR A 202 -2.73 11.00 11.21
N GLY A 203 -2.41 9.70 11.27
CA GLY A 203 -1.06 9.18 11.03
C GLY A 203 -0.78 8.77 9.59
N ASP A 204 -1.74 8.98 8.68
CA ASP A 204 -1.58 8.67 7.25
C ASP A 204 -0.61 9.65 6.56
N ALA A 205 -0.14 9.25 5.37
CA ALA A 205 0.71 10.10 4.53
C ALA A 205 0.05 11.46 4.25
N PRO A 206 0.80 12.58 4.28
CA PRO A 206 0.23 13.94 4.18
C PRO A 206 -0.66 14.17 2.96
N LEU A 207 -0.29 13.63 1.79
CA LEU A 207 -1.05 13.82 0.55
C LEU A 207 -2.41 13.09 0.58
N THR A 208 -2.45 11.87 1.12
CA THR A 208 -3.70 11.13 1.30
C THR A 208 -4.61 11.82 2.31
N ALA A 209 -4.03 12.33 3.41
CA ALA A 209 -4.77 13.10 4.40
C ALA A 209 -5.36 14.38 3.80
N LEU A 210 -4.58 15.11 2.99
CA LEU A 210 -5.03 16.31 2.29
C LEU A 210 -6.20 16.00 1.33
N HIS A 211 -6.12 14.91 0.58
CA HIS A 211 -7.18 14.50 -0.33
C HIS A 211 -8.50 14.28 0.42
N VAL A 212 -8.48 13.47 1.49
CA VAL A 212 -9.68 13.21 2.32
C VAL A 212 -10.19 14.49 2.98
N ALA A 213 -9.29 15.36 3.42
CA ALA A 213 -9.65 16.64 4.02
C ALA A 213 -10.39 17.54 3.01
N ARG A 214 -9.98 17.54 1.74
CA ARG A 214 -10.69 18.26 0.67
C ARG A 214 -12.04 17.65 0.35
N GLU A 215 -12.11 16.33 0.24
CA GLU A 215 -13.35 15.61 -0.04
C GLU A 215 -14.42 15.84 1.05
N CYS A 216 -13.98 15.93 2.30
CA CYS A 216 -14.84 16.22 3.45
C CYS A 216 -15.11 17.71 3.69
N ASN A 217 -14.62 18.64 2.86
CA ASN A 217 -14.68 20.10 3.09
C ASN A 217 -13.98 20.59 4.39
N ILE A 218 -12.98 19.85 4.89
CA ILE A 218 -12.11 20.30 6.00
C ILE A 218 -11.01 21.24 5.48
N ALA A 219 -10.46 20.92 4.31
CA ALA A 219 -9.49 21.74 3.60
C ALA A 219 -10.11 22.23 2.28
N ASP A 220 -9.65 23.38 1.81
CA ASP A 220 -10.08 23.94 0.53
C ASP A 220 -9.07 23.65 -0.59
N GLY A 221 -9.29 24.23 -1.76
CA GLY A 221 -8.42 24.10 -2.92
C GLY A 221 -7.09 24.86 -2.82
N ARG A 222 -6.76 25.49 -1.67
CA ARG A 222 -5.47 26.15 -1.52
C ARG A 222 -4.35 25.11 -1.37
N PRO A 223 -3.12 25.44 -1.79
CA PRO A 223 -1.98 24.57 -1.57
C PRO A 223 -1.77 24.28 -0.08
N ALA A 224 -1.49 23.02 0.24
CA ALA A 224 -1.14 22.65 1.61
C ALA A 224 0.36 22.83 1.84
N LEU A 225 0.74 23.18 3.06
CA LEU A 225 2.14 23.22 3.47
C LEU A 225 2.47 21.93 4.22
N VAL A 226 3.49 21.22 3.74
CA VAL A 226 4.06 20.04 4.39
C VAL A 226 5.38 20.46 5.03
N LEU A 227 5.55 20.18 6.32
CA LEU A 227 6.78 20.46 7.03
C LEU A 227 7.78 19.33 6.74
N GLU A 228 8.83 19.63 5.98
CA GLU A 228 9.90 18.71 5.61
C GLU A 228 11.12 18.96 6.51
N ALA A 229 11.75 17.90 7.02
CA ALA A 229 13.03 18.01 7.71
C ALA A 229 14.15 18.29 6.68
N CYS A 230 15.06 19.19 7.01
CA CYS A 230 16.24 19.51 6.20
C CYS A 230 17.45 19.54 7.13
N GLY A 231 18.63 19.08 6.72
CA GLY A 231 19.80 18.91 7.61
C GLY A 231 20.03 20.08 8.57
N GLY A 232 19.56 19.93 9.83
CA GLY A 232 19.65 20.93 10.89
C GLY A 232 18.36 21.70 11.25
N GLY A 233 17.22 21.50 10.57
CA GLY A 233 15.96 22.21 10.81
C GLY A 233 14.77 21.65 10.03
N ALA A 234 13.75 22.48 9.80
CA ALA A 234 12.57 22.11 9.03
C ALA A 234 12.13 23.26 8.11
N ARG A 235 11.58 22.93 6.94
CA ARG A 235 11.06 23.89 5.97
C ARG A 235 9.62 23.55 5.59
N TRP A 236 8.82 24.56 5.30
CA TRP A 236 7.50 24.35 4.70
C TRP A 236 7.65 24.20 3.18
N ALA A 237 7.18 23.08 2.64
CA ALA A 237 7.07 22.81 1.21
C ALA A 237 5.60 22.82 0.79
N SER A 238 5.28 23.55 -0.28
CA SER A 238 3.92 23.56 -0.84
C SER A 238 3.65 22.26 -1.61
N ARG A 239 2.56 21.57 -1.30
CA ARG A 239 2.13 20.32 -1.94
C ARG A 239 0.63 20.34 -2.29
N GLY A 240 0.25 19.51 -3.27
CA GLY A 240 -1.15 19.23 -3.64
C GLY A 240 -1.87 20.40 -4.29
N ARG A 241 -1.54 20.75 -5.53
CA ARG A 241 -2.45 21.59 -6.36
C ARG A 241 -3.63 20.79 -6.86
#